data_AF-A0A1F5G730-F1
#
_entry.id   AF-A0A1F5G730-F1
#
_cell.length_a   1.000
_cell.length_b   1.000
_cell.length_c   1.000
_cell.angle_alpha   90.00
_cell.angle_beta   90.00
_cell.angle_gamma   90.00
#
_symmetry.space_group_name_H-M   'P 1'
#
loop_
_entity.id
_entity.type
_entity.pdbx_description
1 polymer ?
#
loop_
_entity_poly.entity_id
_entity_poly.type
_entity_poly.pdbx_seq_one_letter_code
_entity_poly.pdbx_strand_id
1 'polypeptide(L)'
;MAYKDLSKRREAHKRYYLKNKQLYRQKNIRRKKLLIDFVISLKQKPCMDCGVKYPHYVMDFDHRDRKTKLASINRMINFHSYATKKILEEIEKCDLICSNCHRIRTYCGVV
;
A
#
# COMPACT_ATOMS: atom_id res chain seq x y z
N MET A 1 25.63 -24.59 -2.57
CA MET A 1 25.34 -23.13 -2.70
C MET A 1 26.60 -22.40 -3.13
N ALA A 2 26.59 -21.72 -4.28
CA ALA A 2 27.78 -21.33 -5.04
C ALA A 2 28.63 -20.16 -4.49
N TYR A 3 28.53 -19.80 -3.20
CA TYR A 3 29.50 -18.91 -2.57
C TYR A 3 29.73 -19.32 -1.12
N LYS A 4 30.90 -19.91 -0.84
CA LYS A 4 31.44 -20.13 0.51
C LYS A 4 31.83 -18.82 1.21
N ASP A 5 32.03 -17.74 0.44
CA ASP A 5 32.49 -16.43 0.92
C ASP A 5 31.36 -15.38 0.81
N LEU A 6 31.01 -14.81 1.97
CA LEU A 6 29.96 -13.79 2.12
C LEU A 6 30.28 -12.47 1.39
N SER A 7 31.56 -12.08 1.32
CA SER A 7 31.99 -10.83 0.68
C SER A 7 31.80 -10.92 -0.84
N LYS A 8 32.31 -11.98 -1.45
CA LYS A 8 32.17 -12.24 -2.89
C LYS A 8 30.70 -12.34 -3.31
N ARG A 9 29.85 -12.95 -2.46
CA ARG A 9 28.40 -12.99 -2.68
C ARG A 9 27.78 -11.60 -2.69
N ARG A 10 28.13 -10.72 -1.73
CA ARG A 10 27.62 -9.35 -1.65
C ARG A 10 28.05 -8.53 -2.86
N GLU A 11 29.31 -8.63 -3.28
CA GLU A 11 29.83 -7.93 -4.46
C GLU A 11 29.16 -8.40 -5.76
N ALA A 12 28.97 -9.72 -5.94
CA ALA A 12 28.24 -10.25 -7.08
C ALA A 12 26.79 -9.74 -7.10
N HIS A 13 26.12 -9.73 -5.95
CA HIS A 13 24.75 -9.21 -5.83
C HIS A 13 24.68 -7.71 -6.11
N LYS A 14 25.66 -6.92 -5.63
CA LYS A 14 25.77 -5.48 -5.91
C LYS A 14 25.96 -5.22 -7.40
N ARG A 15 26.89 -5.92 -8.07
CA ARG A 15 27.13 -5.79 -9.51
C ARG A 15 25.88 -6.15 -10.32
N TYR A 16 25.23 -7.26 -9.97
CA TYR A 16 23.99 -7.68 -10.60
C TYR A 16 22.86 -6.65 -10.42
N TYR A 17 22.68 -6.13 -9.20
CA TYR A 17 21.68 -5.09 -8.91
C TYR A 17 21.95 -3.82 -9.70
N LEU A 18 23.20 -3.33 -9.72
CA LEU A 18 23.58 -2.12 -10.45
C LEU A 18 23.33 -2.27 -11.96
N LYS A 19 23.72 -3.41 -12.55
CA LYS A 19 23.46 -3.73 -13.97
C LYS A 19 21.97 -3.75 -14.30
N ASN A 20 21.14 -4.26 -13.40
CA ASN A 20 19.69 -4.41 -13.62
C ASN A 20 18.85 -3.28 -12.99
N LYS A 21 19.47 -2.21 -12.46
CA LYS A 21 18.80 -1.16 -11.69
C LYS A 21 17.63 -0.54 -12.44
N GLN A 22 17.82 -0.24 -13.73
CA GLN A 22 16.78 0.37 -14.57
C GLN A 22 15.59 -0.58 -14.80
N LEU A 23 15.86 -1.86 -15.03
CA LEU A 23 14.84 -2.89 -15.16
C LEU A 23 14.01 -3.03 -13.88
N TYR A 24 14.64 -3.06 -12.71
CA TYR A 24 13.93 -3.07 -11.43
C TYR A 24 13.10 -1.80 -11.22
N ARG A 25 13.64 -0.63 -11.58
CA ARG A 25 12.90 0.64 -11.52
C ARG A 25 11.64 0.60 -12.37
N GLN A 26 11.74 0.16 -13.63
CA GLN A 26 10.59 0.05 -14.53
C GLN A 26 9.55 -0.96 -14.02
N LYS A 27 9.98 -2.12 -13.53
CA LYS A 27 9.10 -3.11 -12.89
C LYS A 27 8.36 -2.52 -11.69
N ASN A 28 9.06 -1.79 -10.83
CA ASN A 28 8.48 -1.13 -9.66
C ASN A 28 7.47 -0.06 -10.05
N ILE A 29 7.75 0.78 -11.05
CA ILE A 29 6.82 1.79 -11.58
C ILE A 29 5.55 1.11 -12.11
N ARG A 30 5.69 0.08 -12.94
CA ARG A 30 4.54 -0.66 -13.50
C ARG A 30 3.69 -1.28 -12.40
N ARG A 31 4.33 -1.95 -11.43
CA ARG A 31 3.64 -2.53 -10.28
C ARG A 31 2.92 -1.46 -9.46
N LYS A 32 3.56 -0.31 -9.21
CA LYS A 32 2.95 0.82 -8.50
C LYS A 32 1.66 1.25 -9.18
N LYS A 33 1.71 1.48 -10.49
CA LYS A 33 0.56 1.91 -11.29
C LYS A 33 -0.59 0.92 -11.17
N LEU A 34 -0.32 -0.37 -11.39
CA LEU A 34 -1.34 -1.42 -11.27
C LEU A 34 -1.98 -1.48 -9.88
N LEU A 35 -1.18 -1.32 -8.81
CA LEU A 35 -1.71 -1.29 -7.45
C LEU A 35 -2.52 -0.04 -7.16
N ILE A 36 -2.11 1.13 -7.67
CA ILE A 36 -2.88 2.37 -7.54
C ILE A 36 -4.23 2.22 -8.23
N ASP A 37 -4.24 1.77 -9.49
CA ASP A 37 -5.46 1.58 -10.27
C ASP A 37 -6.41 0.60 -9.59
N PHE A 38 -5.87 -0.49 -9.04
CA PHE A 38 -6.61 -1.47 -8.25
C PHE A 38 -7.20 -0.86 -6.97
N VAL A 39 -6.42 -0.08 -6.21
CA VAL A 39 -6.93 0.55 -4.99
C VAL A 39 -7.96 1.62 -5.29
N ILE A 40 -7.83 2.35 -6.40
CA ILE A 40 -8.84 3.30 -6.88
C ILE A 40 -10.16 2.60 -7.22
N SER A 41 -10.12 1.41 -7.85
CA SER A 41 -11.34 0.66 -8.16
C SER A 41 -12.09 0.19 -6.91
N LEU A 42 -11.40 0.00 -5.79
CA LEU A 42 -12.01 -0.36 -4.51
C LEU A 42 -12.68 0.84 -3.81
N LYS A 43 -12.39 2.08 -4.21
CA LYS A 43 -12.95 3.32 -3.63
C LYS A 43 -14.28 3.76 -4.28
N GLN A 44 -15.01 2.83 -4.90
CA GLN A 44 -16.23 3.15 -5.68
C GLN A 44 -17.53 3.13 -4.86
N LYS A 45 -17.46 2.76 -3.58
CA LYS A 45 -18.60 2.72 -2.65
C LYS A 45 -18.77 4.08 -1.94
N PRO A 46 -19.99 4.41 -1.50
CA PRO A 46 -20.22 5.61 -0.69
C PRO A 46 -19.45 5.56 0.64
N CYS A 47 -19.25 6.73 1.24
CA CYS A 47 -18.70 6.84 2.60
C CYS A 47 -19.60 6.07 3.58
N MET A 48 -19.01 5.21 4.40
CA MET A 48 -19.76 4.44 5.41
C MET A 48 -20.41 5.32 6.49
N ASP A 49 -19.85 6.50 6.77
CA ASP A 49 -20.36 7.38 7.84
C ASP A 49 -21.45 8.34 7.34
N CYS A 50 -21.22 9.02 6.22
CA CYS A 50 -22.16 10.03 5.71
C CYS A 50 -23.01 9.57 4.52
N GLY A 51 -22.77 8.37 3.99
CA GLY A 51 -23.52 7.80 2.85
C GLY A 51 -23.25 8.47 1.50
N VAL A 52 -22.52 9.59 1.46
CA VAL A 52 -22.23 10.31 0.21
C VAL A 52 -21.10 9.61 -0.56
N LYS A 53 -21.31 9.45 -1.87
CA LYS A 53 -20.27 8.98 -2.80
C LYS A 53 -19.42 10.15 -3.27
N TYR A 54 -18.11 10.05 -3.08
CA TYR A 54 -17.16 11.04 -3.57
C TYR A 54 -16.21 10.43 -4.61
N PRO A 55 -15.51 11.26 -5.39
CA PRO A 55 -14.38 10.81 -6.20
C PRO A 55 -13.32 10.12 -5.34
N HIS A 56 -12.62 9.15 -5.94
CA HIS A 56 -11.64 8.28 -5.25
C HIS A 56 -10.54 9.03 -4.47
N TYR A 57 -10.20 10.27 -4.86
CA TYR A 57 -9.18 11.09 -4.18
C TYR A 57 -9.69 11.76 -2.89
N VAL A 58 -11.00 11.74 -2.64
CA VAL A 58 -11.64 12.21 -1.39
C VAL A 58 -11.96 11.04 -0.45
N MET A 59 -11.89 9.81 -0.96
CA MET A 59 -12.20 8.59 -0.21
C MET A 59 -10.92 8.04 0.44
N ASP A 60 -11.01 7.59 1.68
CA ASP A 60 -9.92 7.05 2.49
C ASP A 60 -10.28 5.67 3.06
N PHE A 61 -9.25 4.85 3.27
CA PHE A 61 -9.34 3.60 4.01
C PHE A 61 -8.91 3.87 5.45
N ASP A 62 -9.87 3.97 6.35
CA ASP A 62 -9.64 4.17 7.78
C ASP A 62 -9.67 2.82 8.50
N HIS A 63 -8.68 2.56 9.35
CA HIS A 63 -8.59 1.26 10.02
C HIS A 63 -9.53 1.22 11.21
N ARG A 64 -10.41 0.22 11.27
CA ARG A 64 -11.30 0.00 12.43
C ARG A 64 -10.55 -0.21 13.73
N ASP A 65 -9.42 -0.90 13.69
CA ASP A 65 -8.52 -0.97 14.85
C ASP A 65 -7.10 -0.65 14.41
N ARG A 66 -6.57 0.47 14.92
CA ARG A 66 -5.22 0.92 14.62
C ARG A 66 -4.12 0.03 15.20
N LYS A 67 -4.43 -0.83 16.18
CA LYS A 67 -3.49 -1.78 16.78
C LYS A 67 -3.29 -3.03 15.92
N THR A 68 -4.28 -3.38 15.08
CA THR A 68 -4.23 -4.58 14.22
C THR A 68 -3.71 -4.31 12.80
N LYS A 69 -3.45 -3.04 12.48
CA LYS A 69 -2.89 -2.65 11.18
C LYS A 69 -1.42 -3.06 11.07
N LEU A 70 -1.06 -3.59 9.92
CA LEU A 70 0.33 -3.78 9.51
C LEU A 70 0.96 -2.45 9.06
N ALA A 71 0.23 -1.69 8.24
CA ALA A 71 0.69 -0.42 7.67
C ALA A 71 -0.49 0.31 7.00
N SER A 72 -0.36 1.62 6.77
CA SER A 72 -1.36 2.30 5.93
C SER A 72 -1.36 1.75 4.50
N ILE A 73 -2.53 1.71 3.86
CA ILE A 73 -2.67 1.23 2.48
C ILE A 73 -1.73 1.98 1.53
N ASN A 74 -1.62 3.31 1.69
CA ASN A 74 -0.69 4.13 0.90
C ASN A 74 0.78 3.71 1.10
N ARG A 75 1.19 3.37 2.33
CA ARG A 75 2.53 2.83 2.59
C ARG A 75 2.73 1.50 1.87
N MET A 76 1.77 0.59 1.95
CA MET A 76 1.91 -0.73 1.31
C MET A 76 2.06 -0.65 -0.22
N ILE A 77 1.36 0.29 -0.87
CA ILE A 77 1.48 0.55 -2.32
C ILE A 77 2.88 1.07 -2.69
N ASN A 78 3.44 1.97 -1.87
CA ASN A 78 4.68 2.67 -2.19
C ASN A 78 5.95 1.84 -1.94
N PHE A 79 5.95 0.93 -0.97
CA PHE A 79 7.18 0.26 -0.54
C PHE A 79 7.53 -1.02 -1.33
N HIS A 80 6.71 -1.46 -2.29
CA HIS A 80 6.91 -2.64 -3.17
C HIS A 80 7.22 -3.98 -2.49
N SER A 81 7.20 -4.02 -1.15
CA SER A 81 7.53 -5.16 -0.31
C SER A 81 6.32 -6.05 0.01
N TYR A 82 5.10 -5.56 -0.23
CA TYR A 82 3.87 -6.27 0.11
C TYR A 82 3.25 -6.94 -1.11
N ALA A 83 2.90 -8.22 -1.00
CA ALA A 83 2.11 -8.92 -2.01
C ALA A 83 0.69 -8.33 -2.10
N THR A 84 0.07 -8.38 -3.28
CA THR A 84 -1.30 -7.86 -3.49
C THR A 84 -2.31 -8.48 -2.53
N LYS A 85 -2.17 -9.77 -2.21
CA LYS A 85 -3.01 -10.47 -1.21
C LYS A 85 -2.93 -9.81 0.17
N LYS A 86 -1.72 -9.43 0.62
CA LYS A 86 -1.54 -8.75 1.92
C LYS A 86 -2.17 -7.35 1.93
N ILE A 87 -2.15 -6.65 0.80
CA ILE A 87 -2.82 -5.35 0.67
C ILE A 87 -4.33 -5.53 0.79
N LEU A 88 -4.89 -6.56 0.17
CA LEU A 88 -6.31 -6.90 0.29
C LEU A 88 -6.71 -7.25 1.72
N GLU A 89 -5.96 -8.14 2.37
CA GLU A 89 -6.16 -8.50 3.79
C GLU A 89 -6.12 -7.26 4.70
N GLU A 90 -5.32 -6.26 4.37
CA GLU A 90 -5.27 -5.00 5.13
C GLU A 90 -6.46 -4.07 4.82
N ILE A 91 -6.85 -3.96 3.54
CA ILE A 91 -8.04 -3.20 3.13
C ILE A 91 -9.30 -3.77 3.78
N GLU A 92 -9.38 -5.08 3.94
CA GLU A 92 -10.49 -5.75 4.62
C GLU A 92 -10.66 -5.29 6.06
N LYS A 93 -9.59 -4.83 6.74
CA LYS A 93 -9.63 -4.26 8.10
C LYS A 93 -10.07 -2.80 8.15
N CYS A 94 -10.24 -2.17 6.99
CA CYS A 94 -10.56 -0.77 6.87
C CYS A 94 -12.04 -0.54 6.57
N ASP A 95 -12.54 0.59 7.02
CA ASP A 95 -13.77 1.20 6.54
C ASP A 95 -13.45 2.17 5.41
N LEU A 96 -14.32 2.19 4.40
CA LEU A 96 -14.23 3.17 3.32
C LEU A 96 -15.05 4.41 3.69
N ILE A 97 -14.36 5.49 4.02
CA ILE A 97 -15.00 6.75 4.44
C ILE A 97 -14.43 7.94 3.65
N CYS A 98 -15.07 9.11 3.71
CA CYS A 98 -14.51 10.32 3.11
C CYS A 98 -13.50 10.99 4.05
N SER A 99 -12.59 11.79 3.50
CA SER A 99 -11.52 12.44 4.27
C SER A 99 -12.05 13.34 5.40
N ASN A 100 -13.25 13.92 5.27
CA ASN A 100 -13.85 14.72 6.33
C ASN A 100 -14.30 13.84 7.51
N CYS A 101 -15.05 12.77 7.25
CA CYS A 101 -15.45 11.80 8.28
C CYS A 101 -14.23 11.17 8.95
N HIS A 102 -13.19 10.83 8.18
CA HIS A 102 -11.94 10.29 8.72
C HIS A 102 -11.23 11.26 9.68
N ARG A 103 -11.18 12.55 9.35
CA ARG A 103 -10.63 13.59 10.23
C ARG A 103 -11.44 13.74 11.51
N ILE A 104 -12.78 13.71 11.40
CA ILE A 104 -13.69 13.76 12.55
C ILE A 104 -13.45 12.56 13.47
N ARG A 105 -13.46 11.33 12.95
CA ARG A 105 -13.13 10.09 13.69
C ARG A 105 -11.81 10.22 14.45
N THR A 106 -10.78 10.71 13.76
CA THR A 106 -9.44 10.90 14.33
C THR A 106 -9.43 11.94 15.45
N TYR A 107 -10.10 13.08 15.27
CA TYR A 107 -10.17 14.14 16.28
C TYR A 107 -10.97 13.70 17.51
N CYS A 108 -12.11 13.03 17.31
CA CYS A 108 -12.98 12.56 18.39
C CYS A 108 -12.47 11.28 19.08
N GLY A 109 -11.42 10.64 18.56
CA GLY A 109 -10.94 9.35 19.07
C GLY A 109 -11.90 8.18 18.82
N VAL A 110 -12.85 8.36 17.89
CA VAL A 110 -13.81 7.33 17.48
C VAL A 110 -13.14 6.49 16.41
N VAL A 111 -12.31 5.54 16.84
CA VAL A 111 -11.63 4.60 15.96
C VAL A 111 -11.69 3.22 16.59
#